data_AF-A0A4S8YT67-F1
#
_entry.id   AF-A0A4S8YT67-F1
#
_cell.length_a   1.000
_cell.length_b   1.000
_cell.length_c   1.000
_cell.angle_alpha   90.00
_cell.angle_beta   90.00
_cell.angle_gamma   90.00
#
_symmetry.space_group_name_H-M   'P 1'
#
loop_
_entity.id
_entity.type
_entity.pdbx_description
1 polymer ?
#
loop_
_entity_poly.entity_id
_entity_poly.type
_entity_poly.pdbx_seq_one_letter_code
_entity_poly.pdbx_strand_id
1 'polypeptide(L)'
;MYTSVFTVQHQRVMASLLNLPIEVLQLVLDNINCESLAYLRLVCKKAYYTATPTFGRKYLGTIHPVLFSECLEALVEISRNHILRRYVKSILFVSYALKQGSCALQVVVSQHRPEISEWLIRRHQDCSDHQLKLVESGRHIELIAEALTNFKNAQVPLNLGIFDLELNNGDKIPIGTGWGAESFYGELLELDIWTADGGNVLSTVITAANSCDYPLGAVEIDACACMTVPMGMGRQLTADTPQVDRLLTDLLLDGRRGNSKFSVCVKNTPTSDSVMTSQLRIEWPERRLIFQSLQRARETLPARFKYNTDLGLLATVLKTNTFSEIDLSHCVVETYTLAKFIQNHARTLQQLKLSHIVFRKDRRHRREYPSFSARRFLTFLRDNLKSLEYLEICDIISLEPHSWPSGRSFVESPKLTGRKEIVSTINSWLERMTS
;
A
#
# COMPACT_ATOMS: atom_id res chain seq x y z
N MET A 1 -51.40 -43.15 -52.55
CA MET A 1 -50.74 -43.23 -51.22
C MET A 1 -49.35 -42.63 -51.37
N TYR A 2 -49.20 -41.35 -51.02
CA TYR A 2 -47.91 -40.67 -50.93
C TYR A 2 -47.45 -40.76 -49.47
N THR A 3 -46.37 -41.47 -49.21
CA THR A 3 -45.69 -41.44 -47.91
C THR A 3 -44.32 -40.79 -48.10
N SER A 4 -44.23 -39.56 -47.61
CA SER A 4 -43.03 -38.75 -47.53
C SER A 4 -42.00 -39.40 -46.62
N VAL A 5 -40.78 -39.57 -47.11
CA VAL A 5 -39.61 -39.93 -46.30
C VAL A 5 -39.16 -38.67 -45.55
N PHE A 6 -39.46 -38.60 -44.25
CA PHE A 6 -38.83 -37.65 -43.35
C PHE A 6 -37.43 -38.17 -42.98
N THR A 7 -36.40 -37.64 -43.63
CA THR A 7 -35.02 -37.75 -43.15
C THR A 7 -34.81 -36.80 -41.99
N VAL A 8 -34.92 -37.31 -40.76
CA VAL A 8 -34.46 -36.61 -39.56
C VAL A 8 -32.94 -36.63 -39.55
N GLN A 9 -32.32 -35.52 -39.95
CA GLN A 9 -30.90 -35.29 -39.72
C GLN A 9 -30.67 -35.14 -38.21
N HIS A 10 -30.12 -36.18 -37.57
CA HIS A 10 -29.49 -36.02 -36.26
C HIS A 10 -28.21 -35.18 -36.44
N GLN A 11 -28.35 -33.86 -36.29
CA GLN A 11 -27.22 -33.01 -35.93
C GLN A 11 -26.68 -33.50 -34.58
N ARG A 12 -25.54 -34.21 -34.61
CA ARG A 12 -24.69 -34.37 -33.43
C ARG A 12 -24.26 -32.97 -33.00
N VAL A 13 -24.96 -32.38 -32.03
CA VAL A 13 -24.46 -31.22 -31.29
C VAL A 13 -23.21 -31.72 -30.57
N MET A 14 -22.03 -31.45 -31.12
CA MET A 14 -20.79 -31.70 -30.39
C MET A 14 -20.81 -30.82 -29.15
N ALA A 15 -20.97 -31.45 -27.98
CA ALA A 15 -20.79 -30.80 -26.70
C ALA A 15 -19.36 -30.24 -26.66
N SER A 16 -19.25 -28.94 -26.80
CA SER A 16 -18.00 -28.20 -26.73
C SER A 16 -18.10 -27.26 -25.55
N LEU A 17 -17.02 -27.15 -24.78
CA LEU A 17 -16.89 -26.18 -23.68
C LEU A 17 -17.35 -24.78 -24.12
N LEU A 18 -16.98 -24.37 -25.34
CA LEU A 18 -17.28 -23.05 -25.89
C LEU A 18 -18.75 -22.88 -26.35
N ASN A 19 -19.55 -23.94 -26.29
CA ASN A 19 -20.98 -23.95 -26.63
C ASN A 19 -21.87 -24.07 -25.40
N LEU A 20 -21.29 -24.04 -24.19
CA LEU A 20 -22.05 -23.92 -22.95
C LEU A 20 -22.78 -22.57 -22.88
N PRO A 21 -23.92 -22.49 -22.17
CA PRO A 21 -24.53 -21.21 -21.80
C PRO A 21 -23.50 -20.28 -21.16
N ILE A 22 -23.60 -18.98 -21.44
CA ILE A 22 -22.56 -18.01 -21.06
C ILE A 22 -22.36 -17.96 -19.55
N GLU A 23 -23.43 -18.16 -18.77
CA GLU A 23 -23.41 -18.20 -17.31
C GLU A 23 -22.58 -19.38 -16.79
N VAL A 24 -22.76 -20.57 -17.38
CA VAL A 24 -22.01 -21.78 -17.01
C VAL A 24 -20.57 -21.68 -17.47
N LEU A 25 -20.35 -21.16 -18.68
CA LEU A 25 -19.01 -20.94 -19.22
C LEU A 25 -18.23 -19.94 -18.36
N GLN A 26 -18.86 -18.86 -17.91
CA GLN A 26 -18.24 -17.87 -17.03
C GLN A 26 -17.86 -18.47 -15.68
N LEU A 27 -18.74 -19.28 -15.08
CA LEU A 27 -18.42 -20.02 -13.86
C LEU A 27 -17.21 -20.94 -14.03
N VAL A 28 -17.11 -21.64 -15.16
CA VAL A 28 -15.94 -22.49 -15.46
C VAL A 28 -14.68 -21.63 -15.55
N LEU A 29 -14.71 -20.55 -16.34
CA LEU A 29 -13.55 -19.66 -16.52
C LEU A 29 -13.11 -19.00 -15.20
N ASP A 30 -14.05 -18.63 -14.34
CA ASP A 30 -13.78 -18.00 -13.06
C ASP A 30 -13.13 -18.98 -12.06
N ASN A 31 -13.21 -20.29 -12.29
CA ASN A 31 -12.54 -21.31 -11.49
C ASN A 31 -11.22 -21.82 -12.09
N ILE A 32 -10.88 -21.42 -13.32
CA ILE A 32 -9.60 -21.78 -13.96
C ILE A 32 -8.49 -20.82 -13.50
N ASN A 33 -7.28 -21.34 -13.32
CA ASN A 33 -6.09 -20.55 -12.97
C ASN A 33 -5.59 -19.68 -14.15
N CYS A 34 -4.77 -18.67 -13.86
CA CYS A 34 -4.33 -17.71 -14.87
C CYS A 34 -3.51 -18.35 -16.01
N GLU A 35 -2.68 -19.33 -15.70
CA GLU A 35 -1.85 -20.05 -16.67
C GLU A 35 -2.71 -20.82 -17.68
N SER A 36 -3.68 -21.60 -17.20
CA SER A 36 -4.61 -22.32 -18.05
C SER A 36 -5.50 -21.38 -18.86
N LEU A 37 -5.88 -20.23 -18.30
CA LEU A 37 -6.57 -19.18 -19.05
C LEU A 37 -5.70 -18.59 -20.16
N ALA A 38 -4.38 -18.45 -19.94
CA ALA A 38 -3.44 -18.02 -20.97
C ALA A 38 -3.37 -19.04 -22.12
N TYR A 39 -3.24 -20.33 -21.80
CA TYR A 39 -3.25 -21.40 -22.81
C TYR A 39 -4.58 -21.49 -23.56
N LEU A 40 -5.71 -21.34 -22.87
CA LEU A 40 -7.03 -21.36 -23.50
C LEU A 40 -7.17 -20.25 -24.56
N ARG A 41 -6.57 -19.08 -24.32
CA ARG A 41 -6.56 -17.98 -25.29
C ARG A 41 -5.79 -18.30 -26.58
N LEU A 42 -4.90 -19.28 -26.55
CA LEU A 42 -4.11 -19.71 -27.71
C LEU A 42 -4.78 -20.81 -28.54
N VAL A 43 -5.84 -21.45 -28.04
CA VAL A 43 -6.49 -22.59 -28.69
C VAL A 43 -7.15 -22.21 -30.02
N CYS A 44 -8.00 -21.17 -30.01
CA CYS A 44 -8.68 -20.68 -31.21
C CYS A 44 -9.25 -19.28 -30.98
N LYS A 45 -9.70 -18.61 -32.05
CA LYS A 45 -10.29 -17.27 -31.98
C LYS A 45 -11.48 -17.18 -31.01
N LYS A 46 -12.35 -18.19 -30.98
CA LYS A 46 -13.51 -18.21 -30.05
C LYS A 46 -13.03 -18.30 -28.59
N ALA A 47 -12.12 -19.22 -28.29
CA ALA A 47 -11.53 -19.37 -26.96
C ALA A 47 -10.78 -18.11 -26.52
N TYR A 48 -10.06 -17.45 -27.44
CA TYR A 48 -9.41 -16.16 -27.20
C TYR A 48 -10.41 -15.12 -26.65
N TYR A 49 -11.49 -14.83 -27.38
CA TYR A 49 -12.45 -13.81 -26.93
C TYR A 49 -13.22 -14.23 -25.68
N THR A 50 -13.52 -15.52 -25.54
CA THR A 50 -14.21 -16.08 -24.38
C THR A 50 -13.37 -15.96 -23.10
N ALA A 51 -12.09 -16.32 -23.14
CA ALA A 51 -11.23 -16.36 -21.95
C ALA A 51 -10.57 -15.01 -21.63
N THR A 52 -10.39 -14.12 -22.61
CA THR A 52 -9.67 -12.85 -22.43
C THR A 52 -10.26 -11.95 -21.33
N PRO A 53 -11.59 -11.79 -21.19
CA PRO A 53 -12.16 -10.98 -20.10
C PRO A 53 -11.80 -11.50 -18.70
N THR A 54 -11.92 -12.81 -18.47
CA THR A 54 -11.57 -13.41 -17.18
C THR A 54 -10.06 -13.37 -16.95
N PHE A 55 -9.26 -13.69 -17.97
CA PHE A 55 -7.81 -13.57 -17.91
C PHE A 55 -7.37 -12.15 -17.55
N GLY A 56 -7.88 -11.15 -18.28
CA GLY A 56 -7.53 -9.75 -18.06
C GLY A 56 -7.87 -9.29 -16.64
N ARG A 57 -9.07 -9.62 -16.15
CA ARG A 57 -9.48 -9.26 -14.78
C ARG A 57 -8.60 -9.92 -13.71
N LYS A 58 -8.24 -11.20 -13.87
CA LYS A 58 -7.45 -11.94 -12.89
C LYS A 58 -5.96 -11.61 -12.93
N TYR A 59 -5.40 -11.43 -14.13
CA TYR A 59 -3.95 -11.37 -14.34
C TYR A 59 -3.44 -9.95 -14.59
N LEU A 60 -4.24 -9.09 -15.24
CA LEU A 60 -3.82 -7.74 -15.62
C LEU A 60 -4.39 -6.66 -14.70
N GLY A 61 -5.28 -7.00 -13.77
CA GLY A 61 -5.93 -6.04 -12.87
C GLY A 61 -4.94 -5.14 -12.14
N THR A 62 -3.95 -5.76 -11.48
CA THR A 62 -2.81 -5.08 -10.88
C THR A 62 -1.54 -5.71 -11.40
N ILE A 63 -0.68 -4.91 -12.04
CA ILE A 63 0.59 -5.37 -12.60
C ILE A 63 1.72 -4.93 -11.66
N HIS A 64 2.61 -5.85 -11.33
CA HIS A 64 3.73 -5.62 -10.40
C HIS A 64 5.10 -5.65 -11.10
N PRO A 65 5.40 -4.76 -12.07
CA PRO A 65 6.62 -4.89 -12.86
C PRO A 65 7.87 -4.73 -12.01
N VAL A 66 8.84 -5.62 -12.23
CA VAL A 66 10.22 -5.41 -11.79
C VAL A 66 10.89 -4.40 -12.74
N LEU A 67 11.83 -3.59 -12.24
CA LEU A 67 12.61 -2.64 -13.05
C LEU A 67 13.69 -3.35 -13.90
N PHE A 68 13.24 -4.17 -14.85
CA PHE A 68 14.04 -4.75 -15.93
C PHE A 68 13.49 -4.31 -17.29
N SER A 69 14.36 -4.22 -18.30
CA SER A 69 14.01 -3.68 -19.62
C SER A 69 12.88 -4.48 -20.24
N GLU A 70 12.97 -5.79 -20.18
CA GLU A 70 12.02 -6.75 -20.73
C GLU A 70 10.64 -6.64 -20.06
N CYS A 71 10.60 -6.41 -18.75
CA CYS A 71 9.34 -6.21 -18.01
C CYS A 71 8.67 -4.89 -18.41
N LEU A 72 9.46 -3.82 -18.57
CA LEU A 72 8.95 -2.51 -18.96
C LEU A 72 8.54 -2.47 -20.44
N GLU A 73 9.25 -3.17 -21.32
CA GLU A 73 8.88 -3.34 -22.72
C GLU A 73 7.58 -4.12 -22.86
N ALA A 74 7.42 -5.22 -22.12
CA ALA A 74 6.17 -5.96 -22.07
C ALA A 74 5.01 -5.08 -21.54
N LEU A 75 5.27 -4.20 -20.58
CA LEU A 75 4.28 -3.22 -20.12
C LEU A 75 3.88 -2.24 -21.24
N VAL A 76 4.84 -1.76 -22.03
CA VAL A 76 4.57 -0.95 -23.23
C VAL A 76 3.70 -1.72 -24.23
N GLU A 77 3.99 -2.99 -24.49
CA GLU A 77 3.19 -3.82 -25.40
C GLU A 77 1.74 -4.00 -24.91
N ILE A 78 1.54 -4.28 -23.61
CA ILE A 78 0.21 -4.37 -23.01
C ILE A 78 -0.54 -3.05 -23.16
N SER A 79 0.12 -1.92 -22.90
CA SER A 79 -0.49 -0.59 -22.98
C SER A 79 -0.95 -0.24 -24.40
N ARG A 80 -0.24 -0.71 -25.44
CA ARG A 80 -0.61 -0.54 -26.85
C ARG A 80 -1.79 -1.44 -27.25
N ASN A 81 -1.93 -2.60 -26.61
CA ASN A 81 -2.97 -3.57 -26.96
C ASN A 81 -4.38 -3.08 -26.59
N HIS A 82 -5.22 -2.83 -27.61
CA HIS A 82 -6.56 -2.27 -27.44
C HIS A 82 -7.56 -3.14 -26.65
N ILE A 83 -7.32 -4.45 -26.57
CA ILE A 83 -8.15 -5.39 -25.82
C ILE A 83 -7.66 -5.48 -24.37
N LEU A 84 -6.36 -5.69 -24.18
CA LEU A 84 -5.78 -6.01 -22.87
C LEU A 84 -5.64 -4.79 -21.96
N ARG A 85 -5.28 -3.63 -22.51
CA ARG A 85 -5.05 -2.40 -21.72
C ARG A 85 -6.25 -2.00 -20.85
N ARG A 86 -7.47 -2.34 -21.26
CA ARG A 86 -8.72 -1.99 -20.55
C ARG A 86 -8.89 -2.75 -19.24
N TYR A 87 -8.16 -3.85 -19.06
CA TYR A 87 -8.23 -4.65 -17.84
C TYR A 87 -7.21 -4.22 -16.79
N VAL A 88 -6.26 -3.35 -17.16
CA VAL A 88 -5.26 -2.82 -16.23
C VAL A 88 -5.88 -1.71 -15.40
N LYS A 89 -5.81 -1.84 -14.07
CA LYS A 89 -6.32 -0.85 -13.10
C LYS A 89 -5.21 -0.22 -12.28
N SER A 90 -4.18 -0.99 -11.93
CA SER A 90 -3.05 -0.52 -11.12
C SER A 90 -1.74 -1.04 -11.69
N ILE A 91 -0.69 -0.22 -11.62
CA ILE A 91 0.69 -0.61 -11.92
C ILE A 91 1.54 -0.21 -10.71
N LEU A 92 2.06 -1.20 -9.98
CA LEU A 92 2.81 -1.00 -8.74
C LEU A 92 4.21 -1.60 -8.90
N PHE A 93 5.23 -0.74 -8.98
CA PHE A 93 6.60 -1.16 -9.27
C PHE A 93 7.26 -1.76 -8.04
N VAL A 94 8.03 -2.83 -8.23
CA VAL A 94 8.75 -3.49 -7.14
C VAL A 94 9.68 -2.51 -6.41
N SER A 95 9.53 -2.39 -5.09
CA SER A 95 10.23 -1.44 -4.20
C SER A 95 11.63 -1.89 -3.75
N TYR A 96 12.14 -3.00 -4.30
CA TYR A 96 13.40 -3.61 -3.93
C TYR A 96 14.36 -3.70 -5.10
N ALA A 97 15.66 -3.66 -4.78
CA ALA A 97 16.73 -3.82 -5.75
C ALA A 97 17.85 -4.69 -5.17
N LEU A 98 18.58 -5.35 -6.08
CA LEU A 98 19.87 -5.96 -5.77
C LEU A 98 20.97 -4.91 -5.95
N LYS A 99 21.74 -4.62 -4.90
CA LYS A 99 22.80 -3.60 -4.93
C LYS A 99 24.18 -4.25 -4.88
N GLN A 100 25.08 -3.80 -5.76
CA GLN A 100 26.49 -4.19 -5.72
C GLN A 100 27.08 -3.93 -4.32
N GLY A 101 27.90 -4.87 -3.84
CA GLY A 101 28.53 -4.77 -2.53
C GLY A 101 27.59 -5.00 -1.33
N SER A 102 26.40 -5.59 -1.54
CA SER A 102 25.47 -5.92 -0.46
C SER A 102 26.15 -6.72 0.66
N CYS A 103 26.18 -6.16 1.88
CA CYS A 103 26.66 -6.88 3.07
C CYS A 103 25.80 -8.11 3.37
N ALA A 104 24.51 -8.06 3.04
CA ALA A 104 23.59 -9.17 3.23
C ALA A 104 23.96 -10.37 2.34
N LEU A 105 24.42 -10.12 1.11
CA LEU A 105 24.97 -11.16 0.24
C LEU A 105 26.19 -11.85 0.88
N GLN A 106 27.11 -11.09 1.48
CA GLN A 106 28.29 -11.67 2.12
C GLN A 106 27.91 -12.63 3.26
N VAL A 107 26.88 -12.29 4.04
CA VAL A 107 26.35 -13.15 5.10
C VAL A 107 25.79 -14.44 4.50
N VAL A 108 24.95 -14.35 3.47
CA VAL A 108 24.33 -15.53 2.83
C VAL A 108 25.39 -16.44 2.20
N VAL A 109 26.34 -15.86 1.47
CA VAL A 109 27.42 -16.60 0.80
C VAL A 109 28.32 -17.34 1.80
N SER A 110 28.51 -16.79 3.02
CA SER A 110 29.30 -17.46 4.08
C SER A 110 28.66 -18.73 4.65
N GLN A 111 27.35 -18.93 4.43
CA GLN A 111 26.58 -20.07 4.93
C GLN A 111 26.53 -21.25 3.95
N HIS A 112 27.02 -21.04 2.72
CA HIS A 112 26.93 -22.02 1.64
C HIS A 112 28.30 -22.61 1.28
N ARG A 113 28.29 -23.73 0.53
CA ARG A 113 29.51 -24.34 0.01
C ARG A 113 30.15 -23.42 -1.06
N PRO A 114 31.49 -23.44 -1.22
CA PRO A 114 32.19 -22.54 -2.14
C PRO A 114 31.62 -22.49 -3.56
N GLU A 115 31.18 -23.63 -4.11
CA GLU A 115 30.64 -23.70 -5.47
C GLU A 115 29.29 -22.96 -5.59
N ILE A 116 28.43 -23.10 -4.57
CA ILE A 116 27.13 -22.42 -4.50
C ILE A 116 27.36 -20.92 -4.24
N SER A 117 28.29 -20.59 -3.36
CA SER A 117 28.71 -19.23 -3.03
C SER A 117 29.21 -18.48 -4.27
N GLU A 118 30.06 -19.09 -5.10
CA GLU A 118 30.54 -18.48 -6.34
C GLU A 118 29.41 -18.25 -7.35
N TRP A 119 28.51 -19.22 -7.50
CA TRP A 119 27.34 -19.08 -8.36
C TRP A 119 26.40 -17.96 -7.89
N LEU A 120 26.11 -17.89 -6.59
CA LEU A 120 25.27 -16.85 -5.99
C LEU A 120 25.84 -15.45 -6.20
N ILE A 121 27.16 -15.28 -6.01
CA ILE A 121 27.83 -14.01 -6.25
C ILE A 121 27.67 -13.58 -7.71
N ARG A 122 27.97 -14.48 -8.66
CA ARG A 122 27.83 -14.19 -10.09
C ARG A 122 26.39 -13.83 -10.45
N ARG A 123 25.42 -14.64 -10.02
CA ARG A 123 24.01 -14.42 -10.32
C ARG A 123 23.51 -13.09 -9.76
N HIS A 124 23.90 -12.74 -8.53
CA HIS A 124 23.58 -11.45 -7.93
C HIS A 124 24.22 -10.30 -8.72
N GLN A 125 25.50 -10.41 -9.10
CA GLN A 125 26.20 -9.39 -9.89
C GLN A 125 25.51 -9.18 -11.24
N ASP A 126 25.22 -10.24 -11.98
CA ASP A 126 24.54 -10.15 -13.28
C ASP A 126 23.20 -9.42 -13.18
N CYS A 127 22.39 -9.73 -12.17
CA CYS A 127 21.10 -9.07 -11.97
C CYS A 127 21.25 -7.59 -11.57
N SER A 128 22.17 -7.30 -10.64
CA SER A 128 22.44 -5.95 -10.17
C SER A 128 22.99 -5.05 -11.29
N ASP A 129 23.92 -5.57 -12.09
CA ASP A 129 24.52 -4.88 -13.23
C ASP A 129 23.50 -4.60 -14.33
N HIS A 130 22.62 -5.58 -14.60
CA HIS A 130 21.55 -5.41 -15.57
C HIS A 130 20.59 -4.29 -15.15
N GLN A 131 20.14 -4.30 -13.89
CA GLN A 131 19.27 -3.25 -13.35
C GLN A 131 19.97 -1.87 -13.33
N LEU A 132 21.25 -1.84 -12.94
CA LEU A 132 22.05 -0.61 -12.89
C LEU A 132 22.20 0.03 -14.28
N LYS A 133 22.54 -0.74 -15.31
CA LYS A 133 22.66 -0.24 -16.70
C LYS A 133 21.36 0.41 -17.19
N LEU A 134 20.22 -0.21 -16.89
CA LEU A 134 18.91 0.33 -17.24
C LEU A 134 18.62 1.65 -16.50
N VAL A 135 18.96 1.73 -15.21
CA VAL A 135 18.78 2.95 -14.41
C VAL A 135 19.71 4.07 -14.91
N GLU A 136 21.00 3.80 -15.11
CA GLU A 136 21.99 4.78 -15.59
C GLU A 136 21.67 5.32 -16.99
N SER A 137 21.10 4.48 -17.86
CA SER A 137 20.69 4.91 -19.21
C SER A 137 19.47 5.83 -19.23
N GLY A 138 18.70 5.93 -18.14
CA GLY A 138 17.41 6.64 -18.11
C GLY A 138 16.27 5.93 -18.86
N ARG A 139 16.54 4.83 -19.57
CA ARG A 139 15.57 4.13 -20.42
C ARG A 139 14.36 3.59 -19.66
N HIS A 140 14.52 3.24 -18.38
CA HIS A 140 13.41 2.87 -17.50
C HIS A 140 12.34 3.96 -17.39
N ILE A 141 12.72 5.23 -17.25
CA ILE A 141 11.78 6.37 -17.19
C ILE A 141 11.06 6.51 -18.53
N GLU A 142 11.77 6.38 -19.65
CA GLU A 142 11.20 6.48 -20.99
C GLU A 142 10.15 5.39 -21.25
N LEU A 143 10.46 4.13 -20.92
CA LEU A 143 9.54 3.01 -21.12
C LEU A 143 8.29 3.15 -20.25
N ILE A 144 8.44 3.59 -18.99
CA ILE A 144 7.30 3.87 -18.12
C ILE A 144 6.45 5.01 -18.71
N ALA A 145 7.07 6.14 -19.08
CA ALA A 145 6.37 7.29 -19.65
C ALA A 145 5.64 6.93 -20.97
N GLU A 146 6.25 6.07 -21.79
CA GLU A 146 5.64 5.56 -23.01
C GLU A 146 4.40 4.72 -22.72
N ALA A 147 4.47 3.78 -21.76
CA ALA A 147 3.33 3.00 -21.35
C ALA A 147 2.20 3.90 -20.82
N LEU A 148 2.52 4.85 -19.95
CA LEU A 148 1.56 5.81 -19.39
C LEU A 148 0.91 6.67 -20.48
N THR A 149 1.67 7.09 -21.49
CA THR A 149 1.15 7.82 -22.65
C THR A 149 0.10 7.00 -23.40
N ASN A 150 0.33 5.71 -23.60
CA ASN A 150 -0.65 4.83 -24.26
C ASN A 150 -1.94 4.69 -23.45
N PHE A 151 -1.84 4.53 -22.13
CA PHE A 151 -3.03 4.47 -21.25
C PHE A 151 -3.79 5.79 -21.21
N LYS A 152 -3.08 6.92 -21.10
CA LYS A 152 -3.64 8.27 -21.14
C LYS A 152 -4.39 8.53 -22.45
N ASN A 153 -3.77 8.25 -23.59
CA ASN A 153 -4.39 8.42 -24.91
C ASN A 153 -5.62 7.53 -25.10
N ALA A 154 -5.61 6.34 -24.48
CA ALA A 154 -6.74 5.43 -24.46
C ALA A 154 -7.81 5.79 -23.40
N GLN A 155 -7.61 6.85 -22.62
CA GLN A 155 -8.49 7.26 -21.50
C GLN A 155 -8.73 6.14 -20.49
N VAL A 156 -7.72 5.30 -20.24
CA VAL A 156 -7.76 4.26 -19.22
C VAL A 156 -7.16 4.83 -17.92
N PRO A 157 -7.97 5.03 -16.87
CA PRO A 157 -7.45 5.49 -15.58
C PRO A 157 -6.64 4.38 -14.91
N LEU A 158 -5.48 4.74 -14.37
CA LEU A 158 -4.60 3.83 -13.65
C LEU A 158 -4.22 4.41 -12.30
N ASN A 159 -4.14 3.55 -11.28
CA ASN A 159 -3.37 3.86 -10.09
C ASN A 159 -1.90 3.48 -10.34
N LEU A 160 -0.98 4.35 -9.92
CA LEU A 160 0.46 4.14 -10.06
C LEU A 160 1.11 4.09 -8.70
N GLY A 161 2.15 3.30 -8.55
CA GLY A 161 2.66 3.04 -7.22
C GLY A 161 3.89 2.16 -7.11
N ILE A 162 4.16 1.72 -5.90
CA ILE A 162 5.20 0.73 -5.59
C ILE A 162 4.65 -0.44 -4.77
N PHE A 163 5.37 -1.55 -4.77
CA PHE A 163 4.95 -2.83 -4.22
C PHE A 163 6.12 -3.59 -3.57
N ASP A 164 5.91 -4.17 -2.39
CA ASP A 164 6.90 -5.02 -1.71
C ASP A 164 6.84 -6.48 -2.20
N LEU A 165 8.00 -7.02 -2.62
CA LEU A 165 8.16 -8.42 -3.04
C LEU A 165 7.88 -9.42 -1.90
N GLU A 166 7.40 -10.59 -2.29
CA GLU A 166 7.43 -11.83 -1.52
C GLU A 166 8.88 -12.26 -1.28
N LEU A 167 9.38 -11.97 -0.07
CA LEU A 167 10.67 -12.47 0.40
C LEU A 167 10.42 -13.51 1.48
N ASN A 168 11.03 -14.69 1.33
CA ASN A 168 10.84 -15.84 2.21
C ASN A 168 11.59 -15.66 3.55
N ASN A 169 11.22 -14.62 4.29
CA ASN A 169 11.68 -14.39 5.66
C ASN A 169 10.60 -14.96 6.58
N GLY A 170 10.89 -16.07 7.28
CA GLY A 170 9.94 -16.94 8.00
C GLY A 170 8.98 -16.33 9.03
N ASP A 171 8.93 -14.99 9.17
CA ASP A 171 7.97 -14.23 9.98
C ASP A 171 7.17 -13.17 9.18
N LYS A 172 7.44 -12.97 7.88
CA LYS A 172 6.81 -11.95 7.02
C LYS A 172 5.91 -12.62 5.99
N ILE A 173 4.70 -12.10 5.79
CA ILE A 173 3.75 -12.71 4.85
C ILE A 173 3.81 -11.99 3.50
N PRO A 174 3.81 -12.74 2.39
CA PRO A 174 3.89 -12.22 1.03
C PRO A 174 2.85 -11.18 0.65
N ILE A 175 3.17 -10.25 -0.25
CA ILE A 175 2.17 -9.54 -1.06
C ILE A 175 2.19 -10.04 -2.54
N GLY A 176 3.24 -10.76 -2.96
CA GLY A 176 3.34 -11.45 -4.26
C GLY A 176 4.74 -11.37 -4.91
N THR A 177 4.97 -12.17 -5.95
CA THR A 177 6.32 -12.39 -6.52
C THR A 177 6.80 -11.31 -7.49
N GLY A 178 5.96 -10.39 -7.98
CA GLY A 178 6.37 -9.39 -8.99
C GLY A 178 6.45 -9.98 -10.42
N TRP A 179 6.00 -9.23 -11.42
CA TRP A 179 5.97 -9.67 -12.81
C TRP A 179 7.39 -9.77 -13.38
N GLY A 180 7.76 -10.97 -13.82
CA GLY A 180 9.08 -11.30 -14.36
C GLY A 180 10.11 -11.70 -13.30
N ALA A 181 9.80 -11.51 -12.01
CA ALA A 181 10.76 -11.73 -10.94
C ALA A 181 11.32 -13.15 -10.89
N GLU A 182 10.49 -14.19 -11.05
CA GLU A 182 10.97 -15.58 -11.11
C GLU A 182 11.95 -15.80 -12.27
N SER A 183 11.70 -15.19 -13.43
CA SER A 183 12.57 -15.30 -14.61
C SER A 183 13.89 -14.56 -14.43
N PHE A 184 13.87 -13.38 -13.80
CA PHE A 184 15.06 -12.54 -13.68
C PHE A 184 15.88 -12.82 -12.44
N TYR A 185 15.24 -13.09 -11.31
CA TYR A 185 15.89 -13.29 -10.02
C TYR A 185 16.00 -14.77 -9.63
N GLY A 186 15.04 -15.61 -10.02
CA GLY A 186 15.07 -17.04 -9.74
C GLY A 186 15.27 -17.37 -8.26
N GLU A 187 16.27 -18.19 -7.97
CA GLU A 187 16.61 -18.66 -6.62
C GLU A 187 17.06 -17.53 -5.67
N LEU A 188 17.39 -16.34 -6.18
CA LEU A 188 17.71 -15.18 -5.36
C LEU A 188 16.51 -14.67 -4.55
N LEU A 189 15.28 -14.94 -4.98
CA LEU A 189 14.05 -14.53 -4.28
C LEU A 189 13.93 -15.13 -2.89
N GLU A 190 14.53 -16.30 -2.67
CA GLU A 190 14.48 -17.01 -1.39
C GLU A 190 15.52 -16.52 -0.37
N LEU A 191 16.40 -15.60 -0.78
CA LEU A 191 17.54 -15.15 0.02
C LEU A 191 17.29 -13.77 0.64
N ASP A 192 17.76 -13.56 1.87
CA ASP A 192 17.70 -12.26 2.54
C ASP A 192 18.84 -11.34 2.09
N ILE A 193 18.88 -11.01 0.79
CA ILE A 193 19.94 -10.21 0.12
C ILE A 193 19.43 -8.87 -0.42
N TRP A 194 18.13 -8.63 -0.30
CA TRP A 194 17.42 -7.53 -0.92
C TRP A 194 17.64 -6.22 -0.19
N THR A 195 17.85 -5.15 -0.95
CA THR A 195 17.93 -3.80 -0.39
C THR A 195 16.65 -3.03 -0.72
N ALA A 196 16.04 -2.42 0.30
CA ALA A 196 14.92 -1.52 0.07
C ALA A 196 15.37 -0.35 -0.84
N ASP A 197 14.53 -0.03 -1.82
CA ASP A 197 14.78 1.04 -2.79
C ASP A 197 13.50 1.79 -3.19
N GLY A 198 12.40 1.59 -2.44
CA GLY A 198 11.08 2.16 -2.74
C GLY A 198 11.11 3.66 -2.99
N GLY A 199 11.98 4.39 -2.28
CA GLY A 199 12.37 5.78 -2.53
C GLY A 199 12.63 6.12 -3.99
N ASN A 200 13.67 5.50 -4.54
CA ASN A 200 14.13 5.76 -5.89
C ASN A 200 13.11 5.25 -6.91
N VAL A 201 12.54 4.07 -6.68
CA VAL A 201 11.54 3.47 -7.57
C VAL A 201 10.33 4.38 -7.74
N LEU A 202 9.79 4.93 -6.65
CA LEU A 202 8.65 5.82 -6.76
C LEU A 202 9.03 7.16 -7.40
N SER A 203 10.21 7.70 -7.08
CA SER A 203 10.73 8.92 -7.74
C SER A 203 10.79 8.72 -9.26
N THR A 204 11.25 7.57 -9.73
CA THR A 204 11.19 7.17 -11.15
C THR A 204 9.76 7.17 -11.68
N VAL A 205 8.79 6.57 -10.96
CA VAL A 205 7.38 6.50 -11.39
C VAL A 205 6.77 7.89 -11.53
N ILE A 206 7.00 8.78 -10.55
CA ILE A 206 6.51 10.17 -10.58
C ILE A 206 7.18 10.94 -11.70
N THR A 207 8.50 10.81 -11.86
CA THR A 207 9.26 11.48 -12.92
C THR A 207 8.74 11.07 -14.30
N ALA A 208 8.47 9.78 -14.52
CA ALA A 208 7.92 9.27 -15.77
C ALA A 208 6.48 9.74 -16.02
N ALA A 209 5.64 9.79 -14.98
CA ALA A 209 4.29 10.31 -15.07
C ALA A 209 4.29 11.80 -15.42
N ASN A 210 5.15 12.59 -14.79
CA ASN A 210 5.30 14.02 -15.06
C ASN A 210 5.83 14.28 -16.48
N SER A 211 6.80 13.49 -16.96
CA SER A 211 7.40 13.70 -18.29
C SER A 211 6.42 13.48 -19.44
N CYS A 212 5.32 12.75 -19.22
CA CYS A 212 4.25 12.54 -20.19
C CYS A 212 2.93 13.23 -19.81
N ASP A 213 2.95 14.13 -18.82
CA ASP A 213 1.78 14.82 -18.27
C ASP A 213 0.65 13.84 -17.88
N TYR A 214 0.97 12.68 -17.32
CA TYR A 214 -0.05 11.74 -16.84
C TYR A 214 -0.78 12.33 -15.62
N PRO A 215 -2.12 12.29 -15.57
CA PRO A 215 -2.87 12.86 -14.47
C PRO A 215 -2.78 11.96 -13.22
N LEU A 216 -1.72 12.12 -12.44
CA LEU A 216 -1.54 11.46 -11.14
C LEU A 216 -2.61 11.94 -10.15
N GLY A 217 -3.76 11.25 -10.13
CA GLY A 217 -4.81 11.48 -9.13
C GLY A 217 -4.49 10.84 -7.78
N ALA A 218 -3.72 9.75 -7.76
CA ALA A 218 -3.20 9.17 -6.53
C ALA A 218 -1.95 8.34 -6.78
N VAL A 219 -1.11 8.21 -5.76
CA VAL A 219 -0.02 7.24 -5.69
C VAL A 219 -0.36 6.15 -4.69
N GLU A 220 -0.14 4.90 -5.06
CA GLU A 220 -0.38 3.71 -4.24
C GLU A 220 0.95 3.08 -3.78
N ILE A 221 1.05 2.66 -2.54
CA ILE A 221 2.22 2.00 -1.97
C ILE A 221 1.69 0.75 -1.29
N ASP A 222 1.82 -0.40 -1.92
CA ASP A 222 1.42 -1.68 -1.35
C ASP A 222 2.62 -2.34 -0.67
N ALA A 223 2.72 -2.16 0.65
CA ALA A 223 3.94 -2.44 1.38
C ALA A 223 3.71 -3.31 2.62
N CYS A 224 4.73 -4.10 2.95
CA CYS A 224 4.79 -4.84 4.19
C CYS A 224 5.22 -3.93 5.35
N ALA A 225 4.65 -4.18 6.53
CA ALA A 225 5.12 -3.54 7.76
C ALA A 225 6.59 -3.91 8.03
N CYS A 226 7.41 -2.92 8.39
CA CYS A 226 8.88 -3.04 8.58
C CYS A 226 9.68 -3.32 7.30
N MET A 227 9.06 -3.21 6.12
CA MET A 227 9.72 -3.33 4.81
C MET A 227 9.80 -1.93 4.19
N THR A 228 8.86 -1.56 3.31
CA THR A 228 8.79 -0.19 2.76
C THR A 228 8.00 0.78 3.65
N VAL A 229 7.22 0.32 4.63
CA VAL A 229 6.55 1.19 5.61
C VAL A 229 7.03 0.86 7.02
N PRO A 230 7.51 1.84 7.83
CA PRO A 230 8.08 1.58 9.14
C PRO A 230 6.97 1.47 10.19
N MET A 231 6.10 0.47 10.07
CA MET A 231 5.14 0.11 11.12
C MET A 231 5.80 -0.87 12.08
N GLY A 232 6.11 -0.40 13.29
CA GLY A 232 6.96 -1.12 14.24
C GLY A 232 6.37 -2.43 14.76
N MET A 233 6.80 -3.55 14.19
CA MET A 233 6.82 -4.83 14.90
C MET A 233 7.84 -4.75 16.04
N GLY A 234 7.54 -5.37 17.18
CA GLY A 234 8.18 -5.12 18.47
C GLY A 234 9.64 -5.52 18.66
N ARG A 235 10.47 -5.63 17.61
CA ARG A 235 11.90 -5.89 17.70
C ARG A 235 12.71 -4.74 17.08
N GLN A 236 13.86 -4.48 17.70
CA GLN A 236 14.72 -3.32 17.45
C GLN A 236 14.89 -3.04 15.96
N LEU A 237 14.36 -1.90 15.50
CA LEU A 237 14.80 -1.27 14.26
C LEU A 237 16.21 -0.73 14.52
N THR A 238 17.19 -1.22 13.77
CA THR A 238 18.55 -0.68 13.73
C THR A 238 18.54 0.70 13.07
N ALA A 239 19.52 1.53 13.43
CA ALA A 239 19.59 2.97 13.11
C ALA A 239 19.74 3.31 11.61
N ASP A 240 19.73 2.32 10.71
CA ASP A 240 20.04 2.47 9.29
C ASP A 240 18.81 2.44 8.37
N THR A 241 17.62 2.78 8.87
CA THR A 241 16.39 2.87 8.04
C THR A 241 15.86 4.30 7.83
N PRO A 242 16.54 5.16 7.02
CA PRO A 242 16.07 6.50 6.64
C PRO A 242 15.44 6.57 5.22
N GLN A 243 14.99 5.46 4.63
CA GLN A 243 14.64 5.48 3.20
C GLN A 243 13.20 5.89 2.89
N VAL A 244 12.27 5.67 3.83
CA VAL A 244 10.90 6.18 3.73
C VAL A 244 10.91 7.71 3.83
N ASP A 245 11.80 8.27 4.64
CA ASP A 245 11.99 9.71 4.74
C ASP A 245 12.41 10.33 3.40
N ARG A 246 13.24 9.64 2.61
CA ARG A 246 13.65 10.11 1.27
C ARG A 246 12.54 9.96 0.23
N LEU A 247 11.85 8.82 0.21
CA LEU A 247 10.68 8.55 -0.64
C LEU A 247 9.61 9.64 -0.49
N LEU A 248 9.29 9.87 0.78
CA LEU A 248 8.34 10.85 1.21
C LEU A 248 8.92 12.27 0.98
N THR A 249 10.20 12.54 1.19
CA THR A 249 10.81 13.84 0.83
C THR A 249 10.71 14.14 -0.67
N ASP A 250 11.00 13.19 -1.56
CA ASP A 250 10.99 13.39 -3.02
C ASP A 250 9.57 13.59 -3.58
N LEU A 251 8.60 12.79 -3.11
CA LEU A 251 7.16 12.96 -3.38
C LEU A 251 6.65 14.38 -3.06
N LEU A 252 7.27 15.01 -2.08
CA LEU A 252 6.84 16.30 -1.54
C LEU A 252 7.66 17.49 -2.05
N LEU A 253 8.85 17.25 -2.59
CA LEU A 253 9.68 18.27 -3.24
C LEU A 253 9.15 18.68 -4.62
N ASP A 254 8.24 17.90 -5.22
CA ASP A 254 7.63 18.17 -6.53
C ASP A 254 6.56 19.29 -6.53
N GLY A 255 6.61 20.16 -5.52
CA GLY A 255 5.65 21.24 -5.28
C GLY A 255 5.90 22.51 -6.12
N ARG A 256 5.86 22.44 -7.45
CA ARG A 256 5.63 23.65 -8.26
C ARG A 256 4.13 23.97 -8.33
N ARG A 257 3.56 24.47 -7.22
CA ARG A 257 2.40 25.38 -7.09
C ARG A 257 1.69 25.18 -5.73
N GLY A 258 1.69 26.23 -4.89
CA GLY A 258 0.59 26.53 -3.96
C GLY A 258 0.74 26.19 -2.47
N ASN A 259 0.16 27.07 -1.65
CA ASN A 259 -0.09 26.95 -0.20
C ASN A 259 -1.30 26.03 0.08
N SER A 260 -1.18 24.71 -0.10
CA SER A 260 -2.32 23.78 0.04
C SER A 260 -2.21 22.85 1.26
N LYS A 261 -3.33 22.67 1.96
CA LYS A 261 -3.52 21.87 3.17
C LYS A 261 -3.49 20.36 2.85
N PHE A 262 -2.94 19.54 3.74
CA PHE A 262 -2.92 18.08 3.66
C PHE A 262 -3.96 17.44 4.59
N SER A 263 -4.40 16.22 4.28
CA SER A 263 -5.20 15.36 5.16
C SER A 263 -4.51 14.00 5.37
N VAL A 264 -4.71 13.35 6.52
CA VAL A 264 -4.17 12.01 6.81
C VAL A 264 -5.30 11.12 7.28
N CYS A 265 -5.43 9.93 6.70
CA CYS A 265 -6.32 8.85 7.11
C CYS A 265 -5.46 7.62 7.43
N VAL A 266 -5.71 6.95 8.55
CA VAL A 266 -5.02 5.72 8.96
C VAL A 266 -6.12 4.74 9.35
N LYS A 267 -6.24 3.62 8.64
CA LYS A 267 -7.28 2.62 8.87
C LYS A 267 -6.69 1.24 8.98
N ASN A 268 -6.82 0.60 10.14
CA ASN A 268 -6.53 -0.83 10.20
C ASN A 268 -7.83 -1.63 10.11
N THR A 269 -7.84 -2.74 9.38
CA THR A 269 -9.02 -3.62 9.30
C THR A 269 -8.60 -5.03 9.65
N PRO A 270 -9.18 -5.65 10.70
CA PRO A 270 -8.89 -7.04 11.01
C PRO A 270 -9.38 -7.95 9.87
N THR A 271 -8.51 -8.83 9.38
CA THR A 271 -8.78 -9.83 8.34
C THR A 271 -8.53 -11.24 8.88
N SER A 272 -9.33 -12.21 8.43
CA SER A 272 -9.10 -13.64 8.66
C SER A 272 -7.92 -14.19 7.86
N ASP A 273 -7.48 -13.47 6.84
CA ASP A 273 -6.46 -13.92 5.92
C ASP A 273 -5.07 -13.87 6.57
N SER A 274 -4.21 -14.78 6.12
CA SER A 274 -2.87 -14.94 6.66
C SER A 274 -1.94 -13.77 6.32
N VAL A 275 -2.33 -12.84 5.46
CA VAL A 275 -1.48 -11.78 4.91
C VAL A 275 -1.69 -10.43 5.63
N MET A 276 -0.61 -9.88 6.19
CA MET A 276 -0.57 -8.50 6.68
C MET A 276 -0.19 -7.58 5.51
N THR A 277 -1.17 -7.05 4.77
CA THR A 277 -0.89 -6.01 3.76
C THR A 277 -1.08 -4.63 4.36
N SER A 278 -0.18 -3.69 4.06
CA SER A 278 -0.36 -2.28 4.42
C SER A 278 -0.26 -1.41 3.17
N GLN A 279 -1.37 -0.80 2.79
CA GLN A 279 -1.46 0.09 1.66
C GLN A 279 -1.33 1.54 2.14
N LEU A 280 -0.38 2.31 1.61
CA LEU A 280 -0.32 3.75 1.77
C LEU A 280 -0.71 4.39 0.43
N ARG A 281 -1.78 5.16 0.42
CA ARG A 281 -2.25 5.92 -0.75
C ARG A 281 -2.09 7.40 -0.51
N ILE A 282 -1.62 8.14 -1.51
CA ILE A 282 -1.51 9.59 -1.48
C ILE A 282 -2.39 10.14 -2.59
N GLU A 283 -3.52 10.76 -2.24
CA GLU A 283 -4.50 11.29 -3.20
C GLU A 283 -4.28 12.79 -3.46
N TRP A 284 -4.34 13.18 -4.73
CA TRP A 284 -4.28 14.54 -5.23
C TRP A 284 -5.60 14.90 -5.94
N PRO A 285 -6.08 16.17 -5.90
CA PRO A 285 -5.44 17.38 -5.35
C PRO A 285 -5.72 17.64 -3.86
N GLU A 286 -6.56 16.82 -3.20
CA GLU A 286 -6.95 16.99 -1.79
C GLU A 286 -5.80 16.77 -0.80
N ARG A 287 -4.67 16.26 -1.30
CA ARG A 287 -3.45 16.02 -0.54
C ARG A 287 -3.68 15.13 0.66
N ARG A 288 -4.33 14.00 0.39
CA ARG A 288 -4.77 13.03 1.41
C ARG A 288 -3.86 11.82 1.47
N LEU A 289 -3.19 11.63 2.60
CA LEU A 289 -2.39 10.45 2.92
C LEU A 289 -3.29 9.39 3.58
N ILE A 290 -3.71 8.37 2.85
CA ILE A 290 -4.52 7.25 3.36
C ILE A 290 -3.63 6.04 3.60
N PHE A 291 -3.30 5.76 4.85
CA PHE A 291 -2.74 4.49 5.26
C PHE A 291 -3.86 3.50 5.58
N GLN A 292 -3.80 2.30 5.03
CA GLN A 292 -4.70 1.19 5.33
C GLN A 292 -3.88 -0.06 5.65
N SER A 293 -4.09 -0.69 6.81
CA SER A 293 -3.41 -1.94 7.18
C SER A 293 -4.40 -3.06 7.41
N LEU A 294 -4.22 -4.22 6.79
CA LEU A 294 -4.99 -5.43 7.07
C LEU A 294 -4.33 -6.19 8.23
N GLN A 295 -4.99 -6.24 9.39
CA GLN A 295 -4.45 -6.90 10.58
C GLN A 295 -4.91 -8.36 10.67
N ARG A 296 -4.01 -9.33 10.87
CA ARG A 296 -4.41 -10.73 11.17
C ARG A 296 -5.32 -10.82 12.41
N ALA A 297 -6.47 -11.46 12.27
CA ALA A 297 -7.42 -11.69 13.36
C ALA A 297 -6.85 -12.52 14.53
N ARG A 298 -5.82 -13.35 14.27
CA ARG A 298 -5.17 -14.20 15.30
C ARG A 298 -4.10 -13.46 16.11
N GLU A 299 -3.57 -12.33 15.64
CA GLU A 299 -2.63 -11.54 16.41
C GLU A 299 -3.39 -10.63 17.39
N THR A 300 -3.30 -10.95 18.68
CA THR A 300 -3.89 -10.18 19.79
C THR A 300 -3.25 -8.82 20.01
N LEU A 301 -2.20 -8.47 19.25
CA LEU A 301 -1.48 -7.22 19.35
C LEU A 301 -1.95 -6.29 18.22
N PRO A 302 -2.72 -5.23 18.53
CA PRO A 302 -3.20 -4.34 17.50
C PRO A 302 -2.04 -3.54 16.88
N ALA A 303 -2.15 -3.22 15.59
CA ALA A 303 -1.14 -2.49 14.84
C ALA A 303 -0.82 -1.16 15.53
N ARG A 304 0.47 -0.89 15.74
CA ARG A 304 0.92 0.27 16.53
C ARG A 304 1.24 1.44 15.62
N PHE A 305 0.56 2.54 15.87
CA PHE A 305 0.95 3.84 15.35
C PHE A 305 2.13 4.37 16.18
N LYS A 306 3.35 4.03 15.77
CA LYS A 306 4.60 4.35 16.48
C LYS A 306 5.61 4.94 15.50
N TYR A 307 6.34 5.98 15.93
CA TYR A 307 7.30 6.79 15.15
C TYR A 307 6.69 7.92 14.29
N ASN A 308 5.85 8.76 14.90
CA ASN A 308 5.24 9.94 14.25
C ASN A 308 6.20 11.13 14.05
N THR A 309 7.42 11.07 14.60
CA THR A 309 8.42 12.14 14.42
C THR A 309 8.81 12.29 12.96
N ASP A 310 8.80 11.20 12.20
CA ASP A 310 9.32 11.18 10.83
C ASP A 310 8.22 11.50 9.80
N LEU A 311 6.95 11.20 10.11
CA LEU A 311 5.79 11.76 9.39
C LEU A 311 5.68 13.29 9.54
N GLY A 312 6.29 13.88 10.57
CA GLY A 312 6.39 15.33 10.74
C GLY A 312 7.42 16.01 9.84
N LEU A 313 8.43 15.26 9.36
CA LEU A 313 9.46 15.76 8.43
C LEU A 313 8.87 15.95 7.02
N LEU A 314 7.97 15.06 6.58
CA LEU A 314 7.13 15.24 5.38
C LEU A 314 6.47 16.63 5.33
N ALA A 315 5.72 16.99 6.37
CA ALA A 315 4.98 18.24 6.42
C ALA A 315 5.91 19.48 6.40
N THR A 316 7.14 19.33 6.88
CA THR A 316 8.16 20.40 6.92
C THR A 316 8.75 20.70 5.54
N VAL A 317 8.90 19.67 4.70
CA VAL A 317 9.45 19.79 3.33
C VAL A 317 8.41 20.38 2.36
N LEU A 318 7.12 20.11 2.59
CA LEU A 318 5.98 20.61 1.81
C LEU A 318 5.67 22.10 1.94
N LYS A 319 6.49 22.84 2.70
CA LYS A 319 6.23 24.22 3.12
C LYS A 319 4.83 24.43 3.73
N THR A 320 4.25 23.37 4.31
CA THR A 320 2.96 23.38 5.00
C THR A 320 3.00 22.38 6.16
N ASN A 321 3.49 22.84 7.33
CA ASN A 321 3.76 22.01 8.51
C ASN A 321 2.52 21.44 9.22
N THR A 322 1.35 21.46 8.59
CA THR A 322 0.10 21.51 9.34
C THR A 322 -1.04 20.84 8.56
N PHE A 323 -1.47 19.66 9.03
CA PHE A 323 -2.63 18.94 8.49
C PHE A 323 -3.93 19.68 8.82
N SER A 324 -4.90 19.61 7.91
CA SER A 324 -6.25 20.14 8.13
C SER A 324 -7.25 19.08 8.58
N GLU A 325 -7.01 17.82 8.24
CA GLU A 325 -7.81 16.68 8.67
C GLU A 325 -6.88 15.53 9.09
N ILE A 326 -7.17 14.93 10.25
CA ILE A 326 -6.53 13.72 10.75
C ILE A 326 -7.65 12.72 11.08
N ASP A 327 -7.64 11.56 10.44
CA ASP A 327 -8.56 10.45 10.67
C ASP A 327 -7.75 9.20 11.04
N LEU A 328 -7.92 8.72 12.27
CA LEU A 328 -7.28 7.51 12.77
C LEU A 328 -8.38 6.50 13.12
N SER A 329 -8.25 5.27 12.62
CA SER A 329 -9.20 4.21 12.88
C SER A 329 -8.52 2.85 13.15
N HIS A 330 -9.03 2.11 14.14
CA HIS A 330 -8.63 0.74 14.48
C HIS A 330 -7.14 0.55 14.83
N CYS A 331 -6.51 1.49 15.53
CA CYS A 331 -5.07 1.44 15.82
C CYS A 331 -4.73 1.53 17.32
N VAL A 332 -3.55 1.02 17.69
CA VAL A 332 -2.96 1.30 19.02
C VAL A 332 -2.11 2.54 18.94
N VAL A 333 -2.36 3.49 19.82
CA VAL A 333 -1.60 4.73 19.91
C VAL A 333 -0.95 4.85 21.28
N GLU A 334 0.29 5.37 21.31
CA GLU A 334 0.88 5.85 22.58
C GLU A 334 0.37 7.28 22.84
N THR A 335 -0.27 7.50 23.99
CA THR A 335 -1.08 8.72 24.23
C THR A 335 -0.28 10.02 24.09
N TYR A 336 0.93 10.08 24.65
CA TYR A 336 1.78 11.26 24.55
C TYR A 336 2.26 11.51 23.12
N THR A 337 2.63 10.43 22.42
CA THR A 337 3.06 10.49 21.03
C THR A 337 1.96 11.04 20.11
N LEU A 338 0.71 10.61 20.30
CA LEU A 338 -0.43 11.15 19.55
C LEU A 338 -0.70 12.62 19.90
N ALA A 339 -0.67 12.98 21.19
CA ALA A 339 -0.89 14.36 21.62
C ALA A 339 0.14 15.32 21.01
N LYS A 340 1.42 14.94 21.02
CA LYS A 340 2.51 15.74 20.44
C LYS A 340 2.37 15.87 18.92
N PHE A 341 1.98 14.80 18.24
CA PHE A 341 1.69 14.84 16.80
C PHE A 341 0.56 15.83 16.50
N ILE A 342 -0.58 15.71 17.18
CA ILE A 342 -1.72 16.63 17.03
C ILE A 342 -1.31 18.07 17.37
N GLN A 343 -0.46 18.27 18.39
CA GLN A 343 0.02 19.59 18.81
C GLN A 343 0.78 20.32 17.70
N ASN A 344 1.62 19.60 16.97
CA ASN A 344 2.38 20.15 15.86
C ASN A 344 1.48 20.70 14.74
N HIS A 345 0.23 20.22 14.65
CA HIS A 345 -0.74 20.61 13.62
C HIS A 345 -1.88 21.47 14.15
N ALA A 346 -1.85 21.86 15.43
CA ALA A 346 -2.94 22.54 16.12
C ALA A 346 -3.43 23.84 15.46
N ARG A 347 -2.56 24.51 14.69
CA ARG A 347 -2.88 25.78 14.02
C ARG A 347 -3.75 25.61 12.78
N THR A 348 -3.70 24.46 12.10
CA THR A 348 -4.51 24.24 10.87
C THR A 348 -5.45 23.07 10.96
N LEU A 349 -5.33 22.24 11.98
CA LEU A 349 -6.18 21.07 12.15
C LEU A 349 -7.63 21.54 12.35
N GLN A 350 -8.46 21.27 11.35
CA GLN A 350 -9.89 21.58 11.32
C GLN A 350 -10.73 20.35 11.64
N GLN A 351 -10.29 19.15 11.25
CA GLN A 351 -11.02 17.91 11.51
C GLN A 351 -10.13 16.87 12.21
N LEU A 352 -10.64 16.29 13.29
CA LEU A 352 -10.00 15.18 13.99
C LEU A 352 -11.01 14.06 14.17
N LYS A 353 -10.73 12.88 13.60
CA LYS A 353 -11.53 11.66 13.73
C LYS A 353 -10.69 10.58 14.37
N LEU A 354 -11.17 10.02 15.48
CA LEU A 354 -10.53 8.95 16.23
C LEU A 354 -11.57 7.85 16.44
N SER A 355 -11.44 6.72 15.77
CA SER A 355 -12.39 5.60 15.85
C SER A 355 -11.69 4.27 16.19
N HIS A 356 -12.28 3.43 17.05
CA HIS A 356 -11.72 2.12 17.39
C HIS A 356 -10.25 2.19 17.87
N ILE A 357 -9.89 3.22 18.64
CA ILE A 357 -8.52 3.47 19.07
C ILE A 357 -8.22 2.79 20.40
N VAL A 358 -7.10 2.07 20.49
CA VAL A 358 -6.58 1.50 21.73
C VAL A 358 -5.46 2.37 22.28
N PHE A 359 -5.71 3.11 23.36
CA PHE A 359 -4.68 3.90 24.02
C PHE A 359 -3.79 3.03 24.91
N ARG A 360 -2.47 3.25 24.77
CA ARG A 360 -1.45 2.56 25.55
C ARG A 360 -0.47 3.56 26.19
N LYS A 361 0.02 3.21 27.38
CA LYS A 361 1.13 3.92 28.04
C LYS A 361 2.40 3.93 27.20
N ASP A 362 2.99 5.10 27.00
CA ASP A 362 4.29 5.27 26.35
C ASP A 362 5.38 4.46 27.09
N ARG A 363 6.03 3.54 26.38
CA ARG A 363 7.06 2.66 26.99
C ARG A 363 8.40 3.37 27.21
N ARG A 364 8.75 4.31 26.34
CA ARG A 364 10.07 4.99 26.35
C ARG A 364 10.16 6.17 27.31
N HIS A 365 9.03 6.81 27.63
CA HIS A 365 9.01 8.02 28.46
C HIS A 365 8.73 7.75 29.95
N ARG A 366 8.86 6.49 30.41
CA ARG A 366 8.59 6.08 31.81
C ARG A 366 9.38 6.86 32.88
N ARG A 367 10.50 7.49 32.53
CA ARG A 367 11.40 8.16 33.48
C ARG A 367 11.32 9.69 33.47
N GLU A 368 10.79 10.31 32.41
CA GLU A 368 10.91 11.77 32.21
C GLU A 368 9.58 12.52 32.19
N TYR A 369 8.46 11.84 31.91
CA TYR A 369 7.15 12.51 31.81
C TYR A 369 6.08 11.75 32.60
N PRO A 370 5.24 12.45 33.41
CA PRO A 370 4.12 11.81 34.08
C PRO A 370 3.17 11.25 33.02
N SER A 371 2.60 10.06 33.27
CA SER A 371 1.66 9.39 32.37
C SER A 371 0.62 10.37 31.80
N PHE A 372 0.53 10.42 30.48
CA PHE A 372 -0.44 11.27 29.79
C PHE A 372 -1.82 10.57 29.84
N SER A 373 -2.61 10.90 30.87
CA SER A 373 -3.94 10.32 31.10
C SER A 373 -4.97 10.79 30.05
N ALA A 374 -6.12 10.10 29.93
CA ALA A 374 -7.20 10.55 29.06
C ALA A 374 -7.66 11.97 29.39
N ARG A 375 -7.74 12.29 30.69
CA ARG A 375 -8.02 13.64 31.18
C ARG A 375 -7.05 14.65 30.59
N ARG A 376 -5.74 14.38 30.64
CA ARG A 376 -4.72 15.25 30.04
C ARG A 376 -4.87 15.36 28.53
N PHE A 377 -5.25 14.29 27.85
CA PHE A 377 -5.52 14.30 26.41
C PHE A 377 -6.74 15.15 26.04
N LEU A 378 -7.87 14.99 26.74
CA LEU A 378 -9.06 15.80 26.53
C LEU A 378 -8.82 17.28 26.87
N THR A 379 -8.15 17.57 27.98
CA THR A 379 -7.71 18.93 28.32
C THR A 379 -6.81 19.50 27.22
N PHE A 380 -5.89 18.70 26.68
CA PHE A 380 -5.05 19.09 25.57
C PHE A 380 -5.86 19.44 24.30
N LEU A 381 -6.83 18.61 23.90
CA LEU A 381 -7.71 18.88 22.74
C LEU A 381 -8.53 20.16 22.95
N ARG A 382 -9.04 20.36 24.17
CA ARG A 382 -9.80 21.56 24.55
C ARG A 382 -8.95 22.82 24.51
N ASP A 383 -7.71 22.78 24.99
CA ASP A 383 -6.94 24.00 25.20
C ASP A 383 -6.06 24.37 23.99
N ASN A 384 -5.58 23.39 23.23
CA ASN A 384 -4.58 23.60 22.19
C ASN A 384 -5.14 23.63 20.76
N LEU A 385 -6.26 22.97 20.48
CA LEU A 385 -6.81 22.87 19.12
C LEU A 385 -7.82 23.96 18.79
N LYS A 386 -7.35 25.21 18.71
CA LYS A 386 -8.23 26.38 18.49
C LYS A 386 -8.92 26.41 17.12
N SER A 387 -8.28 25.82 16.10
CA SER A 387 -8.78 25.79 14.72
C SER A 387 -9.73 24.61 14.43
N LEU A 388 -10.02 23.76 15.43
CA LEU A 388 -10.81 22.55 15.26
C LEU A 388 -12.29 22.87 15.07
N GLU A 389 -12.84 22.42 13.95
CA GLU A 389 -14.22 22.59 13.50
C GLU A 389 -15.03 21.30 13.60
N TYR A 390 -14.37 20.14 13.48
CA TYR A 390 -15.00 18.82 13.58
C TYR A 390 -14.21 17.91 14.51
N LEU A 391 -14.90 17.29 15.47
CA LEU A 391 -14.33 16.26 16.34
C LEU A 391 -15.24 15.03 16.34
N GLU A 392 -14.68 13.89 16.00
CA GLU A 392 -15.33 12.59 16.13
C GLU A 392 -14.44 11.67 16.98
N ILE A 393 -15.02 11.16 18.06
CA ILE A 393 -14.37 10.23 18.98
C ILE A 393 -15.33 9.06 19.20
N CYS A 394 -14.94 7.88 18.71
CA CYS A 394 -15.78 6.68 18.70
C CYS A 394 -14.98 5.45 19.17
N ASP A 395 -15.59 4.57 19.97
CA ASP A 395 -15.06 3.26 20.31
C ASP A 395 -13.60 3.26 20.82
N ILE A 396 -13.32 4.10 21.81
CA ILE A 396 -12.00 4.15 22.45
C ILE A 396 -11.87 3.09 23.54
N ILE A 397 -10.76 2.36 23.52
CA ILE A 397 -10.36 1.41 24.56
C ILE A 397 -9.08 1.89 25.24
N SER A 398 -9.04 1.87 26.56
CA SER A 398 -7.80 2.07 27.32
C SER A 398 -7.31 0.76 27.90
N LEU A 399 -6.03 0.46 27.70
CA LEU A 399 -5.38 -0.69 28.34
C LEU A 399 -4.91 -0.39 29.77
N GLU A 400 -5.31 0.74 30.35
CA GLU A 400 -4.98 1.12 31.72
C GLU A 400 -6.24 1.07 32.63
N PRO A 401 -6.11 0.56 33.87
CA PRO A 401 -7.25 0.30 34.75
C PRO A 401 -8.00 1.54 35.28
N HIS A 402 -7.45 2.76 35.17
CA HIS A 402 -8.00 3.96 35.81
C HIS A 402 -7.95 5.26 34.98
N SER A 403 -7.70 5.21 33.67
CA SER A 403 -7.43 6.45 32.92
C SER A 403 -8.55 6.98 32.05
N TRP A 404 -9.56 6.18 31.71
CA TRP A 404 -10.77 6.61 31.00
C TRP A 404 -12.00 6.22 31.85
N PRO A 405 -13.08 7.01 31.90
CA PRO A 405 -14.24 6.74 32.73
C PRO A 405 -14.84 5.37 32.37
N SER A 406 -14.60 4.44 33.29
CA SER A 406 -15.05 3.04 33.34
C SER A 406 -14.51 2.10 32.26
N GLY A 407 -14.19 0.87 32.66
CA GLY A 407 -13.85 -0.27 31.79
C GLY A 407 -15.04 -0.77 30.94
N ARG A 408 -15.86 0.15 30.43
CA ARG A 408 -16.87 -0.06 29.40
C ARG A 408 -16.62 1.01 28.35
N SER A 409 -16.62 0.59 27.10
CA SER A 409 -16.50 1.43 25.90
C SER A 409 -17.15 2.81 26.09
N PHE A 410 -16.48 3.87 25.64
CA PHE A 410 -17.17 5.11 25.30
C PHE A 410 -18.15 4.78 24.16
N VAL A 411 -19.40 4.41 24.50
CA VAL A 411 -20.47 4.08 23.54
C VAL A 411 -21.21 5.35 23.07
N GLU A 412 -21.06 6.46 23.78
CA GLU A 412 -21.56 7.75 23.32
C GLU A 412 -20.51 8.42 22.43
N SER A 413 -20.75 8.31 21.12
CA SER A 413 -19.92 8.79 20.03
C SER A 413 -20.42 10.14 19.51
N PRO A 414 -20.05 11.29 20.11
CA PRO A 414 -20.54 12.54 19.58
C PRO A 414 -19.74 12.92 18.34
N LYS A 415 -20.47 13.13 17.25
CA LYS A 415 -19.99 13.90 16.10
C LYS A 415 -20.24 15.36 16.45
N LEU A 416 -19.17 16.07 16.82
CA LEU A 416 -19.25 17.43 17.30
C LEU A 416 -18.88 18.39 16.17
N THR A 417 -19.75 19.37 15.94
CA THR A 417 -19.59 20.35 14.86
C THR A 417 -19.52 21.75 15.45
N GLY A 418 -18.38 22.41 15.24
CA GLY A 418 -18.13 23.75 15.72
C GLY A 418 -17.48 23.79 17.11
N ARG A 419 -16.57 24.74 17.27
CA ARG A 419 -15.66 24.81 18.42
C ARG A 419 -16.37 24.94 19.79
N LYS A 420 -17.50 25.65 19.85
CA LYS A 420 -18.26 25.84 21.10
C LYS A 420 -18.85 24.53 21.61
N GLU A 421 -19.42 23.74 20.71
CA GLU A 421 -19.99 22.41 21.02
C GLU A 421 -18.89 21.45 21.49
N ILE A 422 -17.74 21.46 20.79
CA ILE A 422 -16.56 20.67 21.14
C ILE A 422 -16.10 20.98 22.57
N VAL A 423 -15.87 22.25 22.90
CA VAL A 423 -15.38 22.66 24.23
C VAL A 423 -16.40 22.35 25.33
N SER A 424 -17.68 22.61 25.09
CA SER A 424 -18.76 22.31 26.05
C SER A 424 -18.82 20.81 26.37
N THR A 425 -18.76 19.97 25.35
CA THR A 425 -18.81 18.51 25.50
C THR A 425 -17.58 17.97 26.22
N ILE A 426 -16.38 18.45 25.86
CA ILE A 426 -15.15 18.05 26.56
C ILE A 426 -15.20 18.45 28.05
N ASN A 427 -15.72 19.63 28.39
CA ASN A 427 -15.86 20.03 29.80
C ASN A 427 -16.80 19.08 30.58
N SER A 428 -17.94 18.70 29.99
CA SER A 428 -18.84 17.71 30.61
C SER A 428 -18.15 16.36 30.83
N TRP A 429 -17.32 15.90 29.88
CA TRP A 429 -16.53 14.69 30.06
C TRP A 429 -15.50 14.81 31.18
N LEU A 430 -14.82 15.96 31.29
CA LEU A 430 -13.82 16.20 32.34
C LEU A 430 -14.45 16.24 33.74
N GLU A 431 -15.67 16.77 33.87
CA GLU A 431 -16.45 16.79 35.12
C GLU A 431 -16.86 15.38 35.56
N ARG A 432 -17.32 14.53 34.62
CA ARG A 432 -17.63 13.12 34.89
C ARG A 432 -16.41 12.29 35.30
N MET A 433 -15.19 12.75 34.98
CA MET A 433 -13.94 12.11 35.41
C MET A 433 -13.43 12.59 36.78
N THR A 434 -14.04 13.64 37.36
CA THR A 434 -13.72 14.10 38.73
C THR A 434 -14.64 13.53 39.79
N SER A 435 -15.85 13.10 39.41
CA SER A 435 -16.79 12.34 40.25
C SER A 435 -16.42 10.86 40.27
#